data_AF-A0A1C7MD19-F1
#
_entry.id   AF-A0A1C7MD19-F1
#
_cell.length_a   1.000
_cell.length_b   1.000
_cell.length_c   1.000
_cell.angle_alpha   90.00
_cell.angle_beta   90.00
_cell.angle_gamma   90.00
#
_symmetry.space_group_name_H-M   'P 1'
#
loop_
_entity.id
_entity.type
_entity.pdbx_description
1 polymer ?
#
loop_
_entity_poly.entity_id
_entity_poly.type
_entity_poly.pdbx_seq_one_letter_code
_entity_poly.pdbx_strand_id
1 'polypeptide(L)'
;MVGVFADDLCERYNSPTPMRHVDRCEVVRHCRWVDEVVADAPWAMEEKFLRAKQIDYVAIDEGSSIDPACDRERLKGYDLVKSLPGKAIPTRRTNISTPMERIVDPYPSPESARGTIKGVPTPSSLDKRLQARQRRTQKRYPRNQCSKNPRSMSLE
;
A
#
# COMPACT_ATOMS: atom_id res chain seq x y z
N MET A 1 7.52 -4.18 30.37
CA MET A 1 6.26 -4.47 29.65
C MET A 1 6.23 -3.74 28.31
N VAL A 2 5.68 -4.36 27.26
CA VAL A 2 5.52 -3.78 25.91
C VAL A 2 4.10 -4.00 25.40
N GLY A 3 3.46 -2.95 24.89
CA GLY A 3 2.15 -3.01 24.25
C GLY A 3 2.23 -3.21 22.74
N VAL A 4 1.38 -4.08 22.20
CA VAL A 4 1.25 -4.37 20.76
C VAL A 4 -0.18 -4.05 20.32
N PHE A 5 -0.35 -3.29 19.25
CA PHE A 5 -1.68 -2.94 18.72
C PHE A 5 -2.32 -4.11 17.98
N ALA A 6 -3.63 -4.30 18.16
CA ALA A 6 -4.42 -5.25 17.39
C ALA A 6 -4.49 -4.88 15.89
N ASP A 7 -4.71 -5.88 15.03
CA ASP A 7 -4.81 -5.68 13.57
C ASP A 7 -5.96 -4.73 13.20
N ASP A 8 -7.15 -4.94 13.77
CA ASP A 8 -8.32 -4.07 13.58
C ASP A 8 -8.05 -2.60 13.91
N LEU A 9 -7.21 -2.35 14.93
CA LEU A 9 -6.87 -1.02 15.38
C LEU A 9 -5.91 -0.35 14.39
N CYS A 10 -4.88 -1.09 13.99
CA CYS A 10 -3.94 -0.67 12.94
C CYS A 10 -4.66 -0.31 11.63
N GLU A 11 -5.66 -1.09 11.21
CA GLU A 11 -6.47 -0.81 10.03
C GLU A 11 -7.31 0.46 10.18
N ARG A 12 -7.99 0.64 11.32
CA ARG A 12 -8.81 1.83 11.60
C ARG A 12 -8.04 3.14 11.50
N TYR A 13 -6.77 3.14 11.93
CA TYR A 13 -5.89 4.31 11.89
C TYR A 13 -4.95 4.34 10.68
N ASN A 14 -5.29 3.61 9.62
CA ASN A 14 -4.58 3.61 8.35
C ASN A 14 -3.07 3.30 8.49
N SER A 15 -2.73 2.40 9.42
CA SER A 15 -1.37 1.92 9.69
C SER A 15 -1.30 0.40 9.49
N PRO A 16 -1.45 -0.08 8.24
CA PRO A 16 -1.52 -1.52 7.95
C PRO A 16 -0.19 -2.19 8.28
N THR A 17 -0.26 -3.34 8.96
CA THR A 17 0.92 -4.14 9.31
C THR A 17 1.03 -5.35 8.39
N PRO A 18 2.22 -5.68 7.87
CA PRO A 18 2.41 -6.85 7.00
C PRO A 18 2.32 -8.18 7.77
N MET A 19 2.53 -8.15 9.09
CA MET A 19 2.48 -9.30 9.97
C MET A 19 1.21 -9.28 10.80
N ARG A 20 0.60 -10.47 10.99
CA ARG A 20 -0.57 -10.64 11.85
C ARG A 20 -0.24 -10.31 13.31
N HIS A 21 -1.24 -9.87 14.05
CA HIS A 21 -1.08 -9.47 15.45
C HIS A 21 -0.43 -10.53 16.32
N VAL A 22 -0.85 -11.80 16.20
CA VAL A 22 -0.29 -12.92 16.97
C VAL A 22 1.21 -13.09 16.72
N ASP A 23 1.63 -13.04 15.45
CA ASP A 23 3.04 -13.19 15.06
C ASP A 23 3.86 -12.00 15.60
N ARG A 24 3.30 -10.78 15.59
CA ARG A 24 3.94 -9.58 16.17
C ARG A 24 4.12 -9.71 17.69
N CYS A 25 3.12 -10.19 18.41
CA CYS A 25 3.23 -10.46 19.84
C CYS A 25 4.35 -11.46 20.14
N GLU A 26 4.48 -12.52 19.33
CA GLU A 26 5.49 -13.55 19.57
C GLU A 26 6.91 -13.09 19.30
N VAL A 27 7.12 -12.29 18.25
CA VAL A 27 8.42 -11.63 18.02
C VAL A 27 8.82 -10.76 19.20
N VAL A 28 7.89 -10.01 19.78
CA VAL A 28 8.16 -9.15 20.94
C VAL A 28 8.46 -9.99 22.19
N ARG A 29 7.82 -11.15 22.38
CA ARG A 29 8.13 -12.08 23.50
C ARG A 29 9.56 -12.63 23.44
N HIS A 30 10.16 -12.73 22.25
CA HIS A 30 11.54 -13.19 22.08
C HIS A 30 12.59 -12.07 22.24
N CYS A 31 12.17 -10.82 22.48
CA CYS A 31 13.10 -9.73 22.74
C CYS A 31 13.68 -9.83 24.15
N ARG A 32 15.02 -9.79 24.27
CA ARG A 32 15.77 -9.97 25.53
C ARG A 32 15.29 -9.09 26.69
N TRP A 33 14.85 -7.87 26.39
CA TRP A 33 14.52 -6.83 27.37
C TRP A 33 13.03 -6.75 27.70
N VAL A 34 12.22 -7.70 27.21
CA VAL A 34 10.76 -7.69 27.39
C VAL A 34 10.36 -8.72 28.42
N ASP A 35 9.79 -8.25 29.53
CA ASP A 35 9.26 -9.14 30.59
C ASP A 35 7.80 -9.57 30.34
N GLU A 36 6.97 -8.65 29.85
CA GLU A 36 5.53 -8.84 29.63
C GLU A 36 5.10 -8.21 28.30
N VAL A 37 4.23 -8.92 27.57
CA VAL A 37 3.60 -8.44 26.33
C VAL A 37 2.10 -8.24 26.53
N VAL A 38 1.63 -7.03 26.26
CA VAL A 38 0.21 -6.63 26.32
C VAL A 38 -0.33 -6.58 24.90
N ALA A 39 -1.20 -7.53 24.55
CA ALA A 39 -1.78 -7.66 23.21
C ALA A 39 -2.94 -6.68 22.94
N ASP A 40 -3.58 -6.17 23.99
CA ASP A 40 -4.73 -5.28 23.95
C ASP A 40 -4.33 -3.81 24.19
N ALA A 41 -3.20 -3.39 23.62
CA ALA A 41 -2.72 -2.03 23.81
C ALA A 41 -3.64 -1.00 23.12
N PRO A 42 -4.08 0.06 23.83
CA PRO A 42 -4.93 1.10 23.25
C PRO A 42 -4.14 1.98 22.28
N TRP A 43 -4.80 2.52 21.24
CA TRP A 43 -4.13 3.33 20.22
C TRP A 43 -3.56 4.64 20.78
N ALA A 44 -4.36 5.30 21.61
CA ALA A 44 -3.96 6.46 22.39
C ALA A 44 -3.90 6.10 23.87
N MET A 45 -2.88 6.61 24.55
CA MET A 45 -2.68 6.38 25.98
C MET A 45 -3.67 7.19 26.80
N GLU A 46 -4.36 6.52 27.71
CA GLU A 46 -5.26 7.14 28.68
C GLU A 46 -4.73 6.96 30.10
N GLU A 47 -5.03 7.92 30.97
CA GLU A 47 -4.64 7.85 32.38
C GLU A 47 -5.26 6.63 33.09
N LYS A 48 -6.48 6.24 32.71
CA LYS A 48 -7.15 5.03 33.23
C LYS A 48 -6.32 3.78 32.94
N PHE A 49 -5.76 3.66 31.73
CA PHE A 49 -4.93 2.53 31.35
C PHE A 49 -3.61 2.51 32.14
N LEU A 50 -2.95 3.67 32.26
CA LEU A 50 -1.73 3.81 33.06
C LEU A 50 -1.94 3.38 34.52
N ARG A 51 -3.05 3.80 35.14
CA ARG A 51 -3.39 3.43 36.51
C ARG A 51 -3.76 1.96 36.65
N ALA A 52 -4.58 1.43 35.74
CA ALA A 52 -5.03 0.03 35.78
C ALA A 52 -3.87 -0.96 35.65
N LYS A 53 -2.88 -0.64 34.83
CA LYS A 53 -1.66 -1.45 34.63
C LYS A 53 -0.49 -1.06 35.54
N GLN A 54 -0.70 -0.12 36.48
CA GLN A 54 0.32 0.36 37.41
C GLN A 54 1.62 0.81 36.72
N ILE A 55 1.49 1.58 35.64
CA ILE A 55 2.62 2.04 34.83
C ILE A 55 3.25 3.29 35.46
N ASP A 56 4.49 3.15 35.91
CA ASP A 56 5.27 4.25 36.48
C ASP A 56 5.79 5.19 35.40
N TYR A 57 6.43 4.60 34.38
CA TYR A 57 7.10 5.31 33.30
C TYR A 57 6.68 4.79 31.93
N VAL A 58 6.70 5.66 30.93
CA VAL A 58 6.41 5.33 29.55
C VAL A 58 7.58 5.80 28.68
N ALA A 59 8.18 4.86 27.97
CA ALA A 59 9.22 5.15 26.98
C ALA A 59 8.58 5.68 25.69
N ILE A 60 8.93 6.90 25.29
CA ILE A 60 8.44 7.56 24.06
C ILE A 60 9.63 8.01 23.24
N ASP A 61 9.56 7.83 21.93
CA ASP A 61 10.60 8.28 21.02
C ASP A 61 10.63 9.81 20.88
N GLU A 62 11.82 10.37 20.92
CA GLU A 62 12.05 11.81 20.75
C GLU A 62 11.52 12.28 19.39
N GLY A 63 10.80 13.40 19.39
CA GLY A 63 10.16 13.92 18.17
C GLY A 63 8.81 13.30 17.81
N SER A 64 8.36 12.22 18.46
CA SER A 64 7.08 11.58 18.14
C SER A 64 5.84 12.47 18.37
N SER A 65 5.92 13.47 19.25
CA SER A 65 4.83 14.41 19.50
C SER A 65 4.79 15.59 18.53
N ILE A 66 5.75 15.70 17.62
CA ILE A 66 5.80 16.79 16.62
C ILE A 66 5.81 16.25 15.19
N ASP A 67 5.79 14.93 15.04
CA ASP A 67 5.83 14.26 13.74
C ASP A 67 4.47 14.44 13.02
N PRO A 68 4.44 15.15 11.86
CA PRO A 68 3.21 15.33 11.09
C PRO A 68 2.68 14.02 10.49
N ALA A 69 3.48 12.96 10.43
CA ALA A 69 3.04 11.63 10.00
C ALA A 69 2.31 10.86 11.12
N CYS A 70 2.40 11.31 12.37
CA CYS A 70 1.70 10.68 13.48
C CYS A 70 0.21 11.03 13.45
N ASP A 71 -0.65 10.04 13.71
CA ASP A 71 -2.08 10.25 13.82
C ASP A 71 -2.44 11.20 14.99
N ARG A 72 -3.49 12.00 14.80
CA ARG A 72 -3.93 13.00 15.78
C ARG A 72 -4.34 12.39 17.12
N GLU A 73 -4.95 11.22 17.10
CA GLU A 73 -5.39 10.56 18.34
C GLU A 73 -4.19 10.02 19.12
N ARG A 74 -3.25 9.41 18.40
CA ARG A 74 -1.99 8.94 18.96
C ARG A 74 -1.16 10.08 19.56
N LEU A 75 -1.14 11.23 18.89
CA LEU A 75 -0.48 12.44 19.38
C LEU A 75 -1.02 12.90 20.74
N LYS A 76 -2.35 12.92 20.91
CA LYS A 76 -2.98 13.26 22.21
C LYS A 76 -2.49 12.35 23.34
N GLY A 77 -2.31 11.07 23.06
CA GLY A 77 -1.75 10.12 24.03
C GLY A 77 -0.32 10.45 24.44
N TYR A 78 0.53 10.85 23.49
CA TYR A 78 1.90 11.28 23.79
C TYR A 78 1.94 12.59 24.58
N ASP A 79 1.09 13.55 24.23
CA ASP A 79 0.99 14.82 24.93
C ASP A 79 0.51 14.63 26.37
N LEU A 80 -0.47 13.74 26.59
CA LEU A 80 -0.92 13.34 27.92
C LEU A 80 0.24 12.80 28.74
N VAL A 81 1.00 11.83 28.22
CA VAL A 81 2.12 11.22 28.95
C VAL A 81 3.22 12.24 29.25
N LYS A 82 3.50 13.16 28.31
CA LYS A 82 4.48 14.25 28.53
C LYS A 82 4.01 15.30 29.54
N SER A 83 2.71 15.56 29.60
CA SER A 83 2.12 16.49 30.58
C SER A 83 2.21 15.97 32.02
N LEU A 84 2.31 14.65 32.20
CA LEU A 84 2.43 14.03 33.50
C LEU A 84 3.89 14.13 34.01
N PRO A 85 4.13 14.81 35.14
CA PRO A 85 5.48 15.07 35.62
C PRO A 85 6.20 13.77 35.96
N GLY A 86 7.39 13.59 35.39
CA GLY A 86 8.28 12.46 35.69
C GLY A 86 7.85 11.11 35.13
N LYS A 87 6.80 11.02 34.28
CA LYS A 87 6.35 9.74 33.70
C LYS A 87 6.91 9.43 32.32
N ALA A 88 7.25 10.44 31.53
CA ALA A 88 7.81 10.24 30.19
C ALA A 88 9.32 9.99 30.23
N ILE A 89 9.78 8.88 29.66
CA ILE A 89 11.19 8.61 29.41
C ILE A 89 11.45 8.78 27.90
N PRO A 90 12.27 9.76 27.47
CA PRO A 90 12.61 9.90 26.07
C PRO A 90 13.54 8.77 25.61
N THR A 91 13.30 8.26 24.42
CA THR A 91 14.13 7.26 23.74
C THR A 91 14.57 7.78 22.38
N ARG A 92 15.67 7.23 21.86
CA ARG A 92 16.24 7.64 20.57
C ARG A 92 16.15 6.51 19.57
N ARG A 93 15.64 6.79 18.36
CA ARG A 93 15.70 5.83 17.24
C ARG A 93 17.13 5.42 16.91
N THR A 94 17.31 4.14 16.61
CA THR A 94 18.54 3.61 16.03
C THR A 94 18.65 3.96 14.54
N ASN A 95 19.86 4.21 14.05
CA ASN A 95 20.12 4.61 12.65
C ASN A 95 19.82 3.53 11.59
N ILE A 96 19.30 2.36 11.99
CA ILE A 96 19.08 1.19 11.12
C ILE A 96 17.61 1.07 10.69
N SER A 97 16.70 1.91 11.20
CA SER A 97 15.29 1.85 10.78
C SER A 97 15.12 2.44 9.38
N THR A 98 15.31 1.63 8.34
CA THR A 98 14.65 1.89 7.05
C THR A 98 13.15 1.60 7.24
N PRO A 99 12.25 2.51 6.82
CA PRO A 99 10.87 2.13 6.62
C PRO A 99 10.88 0.88 5.73
N MET A 100 10.30 -0.21 6.21
CA MET A 100 10.16 -1.39 5.36
C MET A 100 9.26 -0.98 4.21
N GLU A 101 9.85 -0.78 3.03
CA GLU A 101 9.07 -0.56 1.82
C GLU A 101 8.10 -1.73 1.70
N ARG A 102 6.85 -1.44 1.31
CA ARG A 102 5.86 -2.50 1.05
C ARG A 102 6.52 -3.52 0.15
N ILE A 103 6.69 -4.75 0.67
CA ILE A 103 7.31 -5.85 -0.07
C ILE A 103 6.55 -5.98 -1.38
N VAL A 104 7.19 -5.58 -2.47
CA VAL A 104 6.67 -5.83 -3.81
C VAL A 104 6.83 -7.32 -4.02
N ASP A 105 5.73 -8.03 -4.22
CA ASP A 105 5.75 -9.46 -4.51
C ASP A 105 6.70 -9.70 -5.70
N PRO A 106 7.83 -10.42 -5.51
CA PRO A 106 8.76 -10.69 -6.59
C PRO A 106 8.16 -11.64 -7.65
N TYR A 107 7.03 -12.27 -7.37
CA TYR A 107 6.30 -13.17 -8.25
C TYR A 107 4.84 -12.72 -8.45
N PRO A 108 4.61 -11.58 -9.13
CA PRO A 108 3.25 -11.11 -9.38
C PRO A 108 2.46 -12.15 -10.16
N SER A 109 1.29 -12.54 -9.63
CA SER A 109 0.35 -13.39 -10.35
C SER A 109 -0.05 -12.72 -11.68
N PRO A 110 -0.38 -13.50 -12.75
CA PRO A 110 -0.80 -12.94 -14.03
C PRO A 110 -2.00 -11.99 -13.93
N GLU A 111 -2.85 -12.15 -12.92
CA GLU A 111 -3.98 -11.28 -12.64
C GLU A 111 -3.55 -9.94 -12.05
N SER A 112 -2.58 -9.94 -11.13
CA SER A 112 -2.00 -8.72 -10.54
C SER A 112 -1.17 -7.90 -11.54
N ALA A 113 -0.60 -8.56 -12.57
CA ALA A 113 0.19 -7.93 -13.62
C ALA A 113 -0.65 -7.16 -14.67
N ARG A 114 -1.99 -7.31 -14.67
CA ARG A 114 -2.88 -6.68 -15.68
C ARG A 114 -2.87 -5.15 -15.66
N GLY A 115 -2.33 -4.52 -14.61
CA GLY A 115 -2.24 -3.06 -14.47
C GLY A 115 -0.94 -2.43 -15.01
N THR A 116 0.07 -3.21 -15.40
CA THR A 116 1.39 -2.63 -15.74
C THR A 116 2.05 -3.35 -16.92
N ILE A 117 1.35 -3.44 -18.05
CA ILE A 117 2.04 -3.64 -19.32
C ILE A 117 2.08 -2.30 -20.05
N LYS A 118 3.18 -1.55 -19.86
CA LYS A 118 3.57 -0.51 -20.82
C LYS A 118 3.79 -1.20 -22.16
N GLY A 119 2.76 -1.24 -23.00
CA GLY A 119 2.90 -1.60 -24.41
C GLY A 119 1.99 -2.70 -24.95
N VAL A 120 1.00 -3.23 -24.23
CA VAL A 120 -0.03 -4.02 -24.91
C VAL A 120 -1.03 -3.08 -25.57
N PRO A 121 -1.09 -3.01 -26.91
CA PRO A 121 -2.11 -2.21 -27.57
C PRO A 121 -3.47 -2.80 -27.21
N THR A 122 -4.36 -1.96 -26.68
CA THR A 122 -5.77 -2.30 -26.50
C THR A 122 -6.38 -2.75 -27.83
N PRO A 123 -7.44 -3.59 -27.85
CA PRO A 123 -8.01 -4.13 -29.09
C PRO A 123 -8.34 -3.05 -30.13
N SER A 124 -8.76 -1.86 -29.67
CA SER A 124 -9.05 -0.69 -30.52
C SER A 124 -7.83 -0.10 -31.25
N SER A 125 -6.61 -0.39 -30.78
CA SER A 125 -5.36 0.04 -31.40
C SER A 125 -4.90 -0.90 -32.54
N LEU A 126 -5.26 -2.18 -32.49
CA LEU A 126 -4.92 -3.16 -33.52
C LEU A 126 -5.74 -2.91 -34.80
N ASP A 127 -7.02 -2.58 -34.65
CA ASP A 127 -7.90 -2.24 -35.77
C ASP A 127 -7.42 -1.01 -36.54
N LYS A 128 -6.96 0.03 -35.83
CA LYS A 128 -6.42 1.25 -36.46
C LYS A 128 -5.15 0.96 -37.28
N ARG A 129 -4.29 0.03 -36.82
CA ARG A 129 -3.08 -0.38 -37.54
C ARG A 129 -3.39 -1.26 -38.76
N LEU A 130 -4.36 -2.16 -38.64
CA LEU A 130 -4.84 -2.99 -39.75
C LEU A 130 -5.47 -2.12 -40.84
N GLN A 131 -6.33 -1.17 -40.45
CA GLN A 131 -6.94 -0.22 -41.40
C GLN A 131 -5.88 0.68 -42.06
N ALA A 132 -4.87 1.14 -41.33
CA ALA A 132 -3.76 1.91 -41.91
C ALA A 132 -2.91 1.10 -42.90
N ARG A 133 -2.69 -0.21 -42.64
CA ARG A 133 -2.02 -1.14 -43.57
C ARG A 133 -2.87 -1.42 -44.82
N GLN A 134 -4.18 -1.60 -44.67
CA GLN A 134 -5.11 -1.78 -45.79
C GLN A 134 -5.20 -0.52 -46.68
N ARG A 135 -5.20 0.68 -46.09
CA ARG A 135 -5.17 1.94 -46.84
C ARG A 135 -3.86 2.15 -47.61
N ARG A 136 -2.71 1.72 -47.06
CA ARG A 136 -1.41 1.78 -47.74
C ARG A 136 -1.30 0.81 -48.92
N THR A 137 -1.91 -0.36 -48.84
CA THR A 137 -1.89 -1.37 -49.91
C THR A 137 -2.83 -0.99 -51.06
N GLN A 138 -4.02 -0.46 -50.76
CA GLN A 138 -4.94 0.05 -51.79
C GLN A 138 -4.40 1.29 -52.55
N LYS A 139 -3.58 2.11 -51.89
CA LYS A 139 -2.94 3.28 -52.54
C LYS A 139 -1.74 2.91 -53.43
N ARG A 140 -1.11 1.74 -53.20
CA ARG A 140 0.02 1.23 -53.98
C ARG A 140 -0.39 0.44 -55.23
N TYR A 141 -1.58 -0.18 -55.23
CA TYR A 141 -2.13 -0.87 -56.39
C TYR A 141 -3.59 -0.48 -56.57
N PRO A 142 -3.91 0.53 -57.41
CA PRO A 142 -5.29 0.73 -57.82
C PRO A 142 -5.72 -0.51 -58.63
N ARG A 143 -6.75 -1.23 -58.17
CA ARG A 143 -7.39 -2.26 -58.99
C ARG A 143 -7.89 -1.59 -60.27
N ASN A 144 -7.27 -1.89 -61.40
CA ASN A 144 -7.83 -1.57 -62.71
C ASN A 144 -9.20 -2.26 -62.79
N GLN A 145 -10.28 -1.48 -62.71
CA GLN A 145 -11.62 -1.96 -63.04
C GLN A 145 -11.65 -2.22 -64.54
N CYS A 146 -11.45 -3.47 -64.93
CA CYS A 146 -11.76 -3.91 -66.28
C CYS A 146 -13.30 -3.94 -66.40
N SER A 147 -13.86 -2.88 -66.96
CA SER A 147 -15.27 -2.75 -67.32
C SER A 147 -15.64 -3.83 -68.35
N LYS A 148 -16.25 -4.93 -67.90
CA LYS A 148 -16.96 -5.84 -68.80
C LYS A 148 -18.30 -5.20 -69.17
N ASN A 149 -18.36 -4.55 -70.33
CA ASN A 149 -19.62 -4.19 -70.96
C ASN A 149 -20.25 -5.45 -71.61
N PRO A 150 -21.48 -5.85 -71.27
CA PRO A 150 -22.22 -6.79 -72.09
C PRO A 150 -22.83 -6.02 -73.28
N ARG A 151 -22.31 -6.25 -74.49
CA ARG A 151 -23.01 -5.82 -75.72
C ARG A 151 -24.13 -6.81 -76.01
N SER A 152 -25.37 -6.33 -75.91
CA SER A 152 -26.56 -6.93 -76.51
C SER A 152 -26.44 -6.90 -78.03
N MET A 153 -26.54 -8.05 -78.70
CA MET A 153 -26.81 -8.16 -80.13
C MET A 153 -28.20 -8.77 -80.28
N SER A 154 -29.17 -7.92 -80.62
CA SER A 154 -30.45 -8.35 -81.19
C SER A 154 -30.21 -8.73 -82.66
N LEU A 155 -30.75 -9.87 -83.06
CA LEU A 155 -30.84 -10.32 -84.45
C LEU A 155 -32.20 -9.87 -85.01
N GLU A 156 -32.17 -9.05 -86.05
CA GLU A 156 -33.15 -9.01 -87.15
C GLU A 156 -32.37 -9.18 -88.45
#